data_AF-A0A7V4GFD3-F1
#
_entry.id   AF-A0A7V4GFD3-F1
#
_cell.length_a   1.000
_cell.length_b   1.000
_cell.length_c   1.000
_cell.angle_alpha   90.00
_cell.angle_beta   90.00
_cell.angle_gamma   90.00
#
_symmetry.space_group_name_H-M   'P 1'
#
loop_
_entity.id
_entity.type
_entity.pdbx_description
1 polymer ?
#
loop_
_entity_poly.entity_id
_entity_poly.type
_entity_poly.pdbx_seq_one_letter_code
_entity_poly.pdbx_strand_id
1 'polypeptide(L)' 'MRAIATLGLLLALLVGAAACSPRDPCRRLAERDCARHGQNSPICRDARQLAASADPYLVEICRKELDE' A
#
# COMPACT_ATOMS: atom_id res chain seq x y z
N MET A 1 6.37 -5.94 -42.03
CA MET A 1 6.64 -6.86 -40.90
C MET A 1 7.90 -6.33 -40.21
N ARG A 2 7.96 -5.76 -39.00
CA ARG A 2 7.27 -5.95 -37.71
C ARG A 2 7.08 -4.57 -37.04
N ALA A 3 5.89 -4.26 -36.54
CA ALA A 3 5.61 -3.02 -35.78
C ALA A 3 4.77 -3.36 -34.54
N ILE A 4 5.28 -4.24 -33.69
CA ILE A 4 4.62 -4.69 -32.45
C ILE A 4 5.68 -4.69 -31.34
N ALA A 5 5.97 -3.52 -30.76
CA ALA A 5 6.91 -3.43 -29.63
C ALA A 5 6.62 -2.28 -28.66
N THR A 6 5.68 -1.38 -28.96
CA THR A 6 5.49 -0.14 -28.18
C THR A 6 4.28 -0.16 -27.25
N LEU A 7 3.40 -1.17 -27.33
CA LEU A 7 2.19 -1.25 -26.50
C LEU A 7 2.44 -1.80 -25.07
N GLY A 8 3.60 -2.38 -24.77
CA GLY A 8 3.90 -2.91 -23.44
C GLY A 8 4.50 -1.88 -22.46
N LEU A 9 5.07 -0.78 -22.95
CA LEU A 9 5.86 0.14 -22.12
C LEU A 9 5.00 1.17 -21.36
N LEU A 10 3.77 1.43 -21.81
CA LEU A 10 2.87 2.43 -21.21
C LEU A 10 2.07 1.91 -20.01
N LEU A 11 2.00 0.61 -19.78
CA LEU A 11 1.26 0.01 -18.65
C LEU A 11 2.07 -0.05 -17.33
N ALA A 12 3.38 0.17 -17.37
CA ALA A 12 4.23 0.14 -16.17
C ALA A 12 4.15 1.44 -15.33
N LEU A 13 3.68 2.55 -15.91
CA LEU A 13 3.67 3.87 -15.27
C LEU A 13 2.47 4.11 -14.34
N LEU A 14 1.45 3.25 -14.36
CA LEU A 14 0.27 3.37 -13.49
C LEU A 14 0.41 2.64 -12.15
N VAL A 15 1.46 1.83 -11.95
CA VAL A 15 1.68 1.05 -10.72
C VAL A 15 2.62 1.76 -9.73
N GLY A 16 3.24 2.88 -10.12
CA GLY A 16 4.29 3.56 -9.34
C GLY A 16 3.84 4.62 -8.33
N ALA A 17 2.56 5.01 -8.28
CA ALA A 17 2.13 6.19 -7.50
C ALA A 17 0.86 6.04 -6.65
N ALA A 18 0.20 4.86 -6.64
CA ALA A 18 -0.87 4.59 -5.67
C ALA A 18 -0.30 4.23 -4.28
N ALA A 19 1.02 4.07 -4.17
CA ALA A 19 1.69 3.56 -3.00
C ALA A 19 2.51 4.63 -2.26
N CYS A 20 2.04 5.88 -2.15
CA CYS A 20 2.52 6.86 -1.16
C CYS A 20 1.49 7.99 -1.00
N SER A 21 0.27 7.71 -0.53
CA SER A 21 -0.56 8.77 0.03
C SER A 21 -0.20 8.90 1.52
N PRO A 22 0.62 9.89 1.94
CA PRO A 22 0.97 10.09 3.35
C PRO A 22 -0.23 10.45 4.24
N ARG A 23 -1.45 10.50 3.67
CA ARG A 23 -2.71 10.81 4.38
C ARG A 23 -3.54 9.58 4.74
N ASP A 24 -3.12 8.37 4.35
CA ASP A 24 -3.85 7.15 4.68
C ASP A 24 -3.43 6.63 6.08
N PRO A 25 -4.33 6.63 7.08
CA PRO A 25 -4.02 6.13 8.42
C PRO A 25 -3.64 4.65 8.40
N CYS A 26 -4.23 3.81 7.56
CA CYS A 26 -3.88 2.39 7.50
C CYS A 26 -2.45 2.18 7.03
N ARG A 27 -1.99 3.02 6.10
CA ARG A 27 -0.61 2.95 5.63
C ARG A 27 0.39 3.33 6.72
N ARG A 28 0.14 4.39 7.47
CA ARG A 28 1.03 4.81 8.58
C ARG A 28 1.07 3.76 9.68
N LEU A 29 -0.05 3.14 10.00
CA LEU A 29 -0.12 2.04 10.95
C LEU A 29 0.69 0.83 10.44
N ALA A 30 0.52 0.45 9.18
CA ALA A 30 1.28 -0.62 8.55
C ALA A 30 2.79 -0.34 8.56
N GLU A 31 3.23 0.89 8.26
CA GLU A 31 4.64 1.29 8.34
C GLU A 31 5.18 1.20 9.77
N ARG A 32 4.39 1.60 10.78
CA ARG A 32 4.73 1.47 12.21
C ARG A 32 4.90 0.00 12.62
N ASP A 33 4.00 -0.87 12.18
CA ASP A 33 4.07 -2.31 12.48
C ASP A 33 5.21 -3.00 11.74
N CYS A 34 5.43 -2.64 10.48
CA CYS A 34 6.57 -3.11 9.71
C CYS A 34 7.92 -2.69 10.35
N ALA A 35 8.01 -1.48 10.91
CA ALA A 35 9.20 -1.03 11.62
C ALA A 35 9.43 -1.83 12.92
N ARG A 36 8.37 -2.26 13.61
CA ARG A 36 8.45 -3.08 14.84
C ARG A 36 8.78 -4.55 14.58
N HIS A 37 8.19 -5.13 13.53
CA HIS A 37 8.28 -6.58 13.26
C HIS A 37 9.27 -6.95 12.15
N GLY A 38 9.82 -5.95 11.46
CA GLY A 38 10.68 -6.14 10.29
C GLY A 38 9.88 -6.20 8.98
N GLN A 39 10.48 -5.64 7.93
CA GLN A 39 9.86 -5.41 6.62
C GLN A 39 9.40 -6.69 5.90
N ASN A 40 9.95 -7.85 6.26
CA ASN A 40 9.65 -9.14 5.64
C ASN A 40 8.77 -10.04 6.52
N SER A 41 8.37 -9.56 7.70
CA SER A 41 7.49 -10.33 8.58
C SER A 41 6.13 -10.55 7.92
N PRO A 42 5.45 -11.67 8.21
CA PRO A 42 4.09 -11.91 7.73
C PRO A 42 3.14 -10.78 8.17
N ILE A 43 3.30 -10.29 9.41
CA ILE A 43 2.54 -9.15 9.95
C ILE A 43 2.65 -7.91 9.07
N CYS A 44 3.88 -7.54 8.66
CA CYS A 44 4.09 -6.40 7.79
C CYS A 44 3.43 -6.58 6.41
N ARG A 45 3.48 -7.80 5.87
CA ARG A 45 2.87 -8.13 4.58
C ARG A 45 1.35 -8.00 4.63
N ASP A 46 0.76 -8.54 5.69
CA ASP A 46 -0.69 -8.52 5.93
C ASP A 46 -1.18 -7.09 6.18
N ALA A 47 -0.48 -6.31 7.00
CA ALA A 47 -0.82 -4.91 7.27
C ALA A 47 -0.80 -4.05 5.99
N ARG A 48 0.18 -4.27 5.11
CA ARG A 48 0.24 -3.59 3.80
C ARG A 48 -0.90 -4.02 2.87
N GLN A 49 -1.26 -5.30 2.87
CA GLN A 49 -2.38 -5.80 2.08
C GLN A 49 -3.72 -5.24 2.59
N LEU A 50 -3.87 -5.15 3.91
CA LEU A 50 -5.05 -4.58 4.56
C LEU A 50 -5.19 -3.09 4.21
N ALA A 51 -4.10 -2.33 4.27
CA ALA A 51 -4.05 -0.91 3.89
C ALA A 51 -4.35 -0.68 2.40
N ALA A 52 -4.21 -1.69 1.54
CA ALA A 52 -4.54 -1.60 0.12
C ALA A 52 -6.01 -1.90 -0.20
N SER A 53 -6.80 -2.39 0.77
CA SER A 53 -8.19 -2.81 0.55
C SER A 53 -9.16 -1.66 0.27
N ALA A 54 -8.77 -0.41 0.56
CA ALA A 54 -9.58 0.80 0.41
C ALA A 54 -10.95 0.75 1.13
N ASP A 55 -11.11 -0.15 2.11
CA ASP A 55 -12.32 -0.26 2.91
C ASP A 55 -12.43 0.94 3.88
N PRO A 56 -13.49 1.78 3.76
CA PRO A 56 -13.66 2.95 4.61
C PRO A 56 -13.79 2.59 6.10
N TYR A 57 -14.32 1.41 6.44
CA TYR A 57 -14.40 0.95 7.83
C TYR A 57 -13.03 0.66 8.41
N LEU A 58 -12.15 0.03 7.62
CA LEU A 58 -10.76 -0.20 8.02
C LEU A 58 -10.01 1.13 8.20
N VAL A 59 -10.25 2.12 7.35
CA VAL A 59 -9.64 3.45 7.48
C VAL A 59 -9.98 4.12 8.82
N GLU A 60 -11.22 3.98 9.31
CA GLU A 60 -11.61 4.48 10.63
C GLU A 60 -10.91 3.75 11.77
N ILE A 61 -10.84 2.41 11.70
CA ILE A 61 -10.12 1.60 12.69
C ILE A 61 -8.64 2.00 12.73
N CYS A 62 -7.97 2.05 11.58
CA CYS A 62 -6.57 2.42 11.51
C CYS A 62 -6.30 3.84 12.02
N ARG A 63 -7.24 4.77 11.84
CA ARG A 63 -7.14 6.12 12.40
C ARG A 63 -7.20 6.07 13.92
N LYS A 64 -8.17 5.35 14.47
CA LYS A 64 -8.32 5.17 15.92
C LYS A 64 -7.05 4.59 16.56
N GLU A 65 -6.49 3.53 15.97
CA GLU A 65 -5.24 2.87 16.44
C GLU A 65 -3.97 3.75 16.36
N LEU A 66 -4.01 4.84 15.60
CA LEU A 66 -2.93 5.83 15.51
C LEU A 66 -3.10 6.98 16.50
N ASP A 67 -4.34 7.32 16.85
CA ASP A 67 -4.67 8.42 17.75
C ASP A 67 -4.62 7.99 19.23
N GLU A 68 -4.75 6.69 19.52
CA GLU A 68 -4.54 6.05 20.84
C GLU A 68 -3.08 5.61 21.07
#